data_AF-A0A8T5LGE1-F1
#
_entry.id   AF-A0A8T5LGE1-F1
#
_cell.length_a   1.000
_cell.length_b   1.000
_cell.length_c   1.000
_cell.angle_alpha   90.00
_cell.angle_beta   90.00
_cell.angle_gamma   90.00
#
_symmetry.space_group_name_H-M   'P 1'
#
loop_
_entity.id
_entity.type
_entity.pdbx_description
1 polymer ?
#
loop_
_entity_poly.entity_id
_entity_poly.type
_entity_poly.pdbx_seq_one_letter_code
_entity_poly.pdbx_strand_id
1 'polypeptide(L)'
;MATKKTKRIAVLDRGLCSPKACGFYLCQKVCPINRSGEDCVTVLDIDKKPAIDENLCIACQICVKKCPKNAIAIVNLPDQLKETPIHRYGRNMFTL
;
A
#
# COMPACT_ATOMS: atom_id res chain seq x y z
N MET A 1 20.53 -13.11 -0.65
CA MET A 1 19.75 -12.68 0.53
C MET A 1 18.38 -12.21 0.04
N ALA A 2 17.34 -13.03 0.16
CA ALA A 2 15.99 -12.64 -0.26
C ALA A 2 15.44 -11.61 0.73
N THR A 3 15.40 -10.34 0.32
CA THR A 3 14.83 -9.23 1.07
C THR A 3 13.37 -9.57 1.40
N LYS A 4 13.02 -9.44 2.69
CA LYS A 4 11.71 -9.80 3.26
C LYS A 4 10.62 -8.92 2.63
N LYS A 5 9.98 -9.39 1.56
CA LYS A 5 8.90 -8.68 0.89
C LYS A 5 7.60 -8.90 1.66
N THR A 6 7.37 -8.04 2.66
CA THR A 6 6.09 -7.96 3.37
C THR A 6 5.00 -7.61 2.37
N LYS A 7 3.95 -8.45 2.29
CA LYS A 7 2.78 -8.13 1.47
C LYS A 7 2.05 -6.95 2.10
N ARG A 8 1.66 -6.00 1.26
CA ARG A 8 0.99 -4.76 1.65
C ARG A 8 -0.22 -4.61 0.76
N ILE A 9 -1.30 -4.09 1.32
CA ILE A 9 -2.50 -3.76 0.57
C ILE A 9 -2.71 -2.25 0.68
N ALA A 10 -2.89 -1.62 -0.47
CA ALA A 10 -3.25 -0.22 -0.56
C ALA A 10 -4.72 -0.11 -0.99
N VAL A 11 -5.58 0.34 -0.08
CA VAL A 11 -7.01 0.51 -0.34
C VAL A 11 -7.30 1.98 -0.64
N LEU A 12 -8.02 2.22 -1.73
CA LEU A 12 -8.56 3.54 -2.06
C LEU A 12 -10.08 3.51 -2.00
N ASP A 13 -10.66 4.32 -1.11
CA ASP A 13 -12.09 4.58 -1.08
C ASP A 13 -12.50 5.50 -2.24
N ARG A 14 -12.99 4.87 -3.31
CA ARG A 14 -13.40 5.54 -4.54
C ARG A 14 -14.51 6.58 -4.31
N GLY A 15 -15.40 6.38 -3.33
CA GLY A 15 -16.49 7.33 -3.02
C GLY A 15 -16.00 8.60 -2.33
N LEU A 16 -14.98 8.49 -1.47
CA LEU A 16 -14.41 9.63 -0.75
C LEU A 16 -13.37 10.37 -1.60
N CYS A 17 -12.62 9.66 -2.46
CA CYS A 17 -11.56 10.26 -3.25
C CYS A 17 -12.10 11.30 -4.25
N SER A 18 -11.54 12.52 -4.23
CA SER A 18 -11.87 13.58 -5.19
C SER A 18 -10.62 14.34 -5.63
N PRO A 19 -10.06 14.03 -6.83
CA PRO A 19 -8.81 14.63 -7.31
C PRO A 19 -8.84 16.16 -7.44
N LYS A 20 -10.01 16.73 -7.78
CA LYS A 20 -10.20 18.19 -7.89
C LYS A 20 -10.10 18.89 -6.54
N ALA A 21 -10.64 18.27 -5.48
CA ALA A 21 -10.66 18.86 -4.15
C ALA A 21 -9.30 18.80 -3.44
N CYS A 22 -8.41 17.88 -3.85
CA CYS A 22 -7.10 17.71 -3.23
C CYS A 22 -5.95 18.43 -3.98
N GLY A 23 -6.24 19.26 -5.00
CA GLY A 23 -5.19 19.99 -5.73
C GLY A 23 -4.48 19.17 -6.81
N PHE A 24 -5.25 18.37 -7.56
CA PHE A 24 -4.81 17.51 -8.67
C PHE A 24 -3.80 16.44 -8.22
N TYR A 25 -4.34 15.36 -7.63
CA TYR A 25 -3.59 14.16 -7.22
C TYR A 25 -2.44 14.44 -6.26
N LEU A 26 -2.76 15.03 -5.10
CA LEU A 26 -1.78 15.27 -4.04
C LEU A 26 -1.00 14.01 -3.65
N CYS A 27 -1.65 12.84 -3.64
CA CYS A 27 -1.03 11.55 -3.33
C CYS A 27 0.17 11.23 -4.23
N GLN A 28 0.11 11.55 -5.52
CA GLN A 28 1.22 11.35 -6.46
C GLN A 28 2.38 12.31 -6.16
N LYS A 29 2.07 13.58 -5.88
CA LYS A 29 3.08 14.63 -5.60
C LYS A 29 3.85 14.41 -4.30
N VAL A 30 3.18 13.91 -3.26
CA VAL A 30 3.79 13.71 -1.94
C VAL A 30 4.50 12.35 -1.80
N CYS A 31 4.25 11.42 -2.71
CA CYS A 31 4.84 10.08 -2.63
C CYS A 31 6.38 10.18 -2.81
N PRO A 32 7.18 9.69 -1.85
CA PRO A 32 8.64 9.75 -1.95
C PRO A 32 9.16 8.89 -3.11
N ILE A 33 8.52 7.75 -3.39
CA ILE A 33 8.92 6.84 -4.47
C ILE A 33 8.68 7.47 -5.85
N ASN A 34 7.54 8.15 -6.04
CA ASN A 34 7.31 8.97 -7.24
C ASN A 34 8.31 10.11 -7.39
N ARG A 35 8.71 10.75 -6.28
CA ARG A 35 9.75 11.79 -6.32
C ARG A 35 11.14 11.24 -6.64
N SER A 36 11.40 9.97 -6.32
CA SER A 36 12.63 9.27 -6.67
C SER A 36 12.67 8.79 -8.13
N GLY A 37 11.58 8.96 -8.90
CA GLY A 37 11.53 8.62 -10.32
C GLY A 37 10.86 7.28 -10.65
N GLU A 38 10.20 6.64 -9.68
CA GLU A 38 9.45 5.39 -9.89
C GLU A 38 7.93 5.61 -9.80
N ASP A 39 7.14 4.92 -10.62
CA ASP A 39 5.70 5.12 -10.71
C ASP A 39 4.90 4.34 -9.64
N CYS A 40 5.09 4.68 -8.37
CA CYS A 40 4.34 4.04 -7.27
C CYS A 40 2.87 4.46 -7.21
N VAL A 41 2.55 5.73 -7.47
CA VAL A 41 1.18 6.24 -7.58
C VAL A 41 0.94 6.70 -9.01
N THR A 42 0.04 6.03 -9.71
CA THR A 42 -0.36 6.36 -11.10
C THR A 42 -1.81 6.81 -11.13
N VAL A 43 -2.24 7.43 -12.23
CA VAL A 43 -3.64 7.80 -12.44
C VAL A 43 -4.20 6.88 -13.51
N LEU A 44 -5.29 6.19 -13.21
CA LEU A 44 -5.98 5.34 -14.19
C LEU A 44 -6.80 6.22 -15.13
N ASP A 45 -6.63 6.04 -16.44
CA ASP A 45 -7.34 6.83 -17.46
C ASP A 45 -8.85 6.60 -17.45
N ILE A 46 -9.28 5.40 -17.07
CA ILE A 46 -10.67 4.95 -17.08
C ILE A 46 -11.48 5.69 -16.00
N ASP A 47 -10.97 5.68 -14.76
CA ASP A 47 -11.68 6.20 -13.58
C ASP A 47 -11.24 7.62 -13.20
N LYS A 48 -10.13 8.12 -13.77
CA LYS A 48 -9.44 9.35 -13.33
C LYS A 48 -9.18 9.33 -11.81
N LYS A 49 -8.86 8.14 -11.28
CA LYS A 49 -8.57 7.92 -9.86
C LYS A 49 -7.13 7.46 -9.70
N PRO A 50 -6.49 7.81 -8.58
CA PRO A 50 -5.15 7.33 -8.30
C PRO A 50 -5.20 5.80 -8.10
N ALA A 51 -4.17 5.11 -8.56
CA ALA A 51 -3.88 3.72 -8.24
C ALA A 51 -2.51 3.68 -7.56
N ILE A 52 -2.35 2.80 -6.58
CA ILE A 52 -1.11 2.64 -5.83
C ILE A 52 -0.56 1.27 -6.14
N ASP A 53 0.68 1.20 -6.63
CA ASP A 53 1.39 -0.06 -6.82
C ASP A 53 1.91 -0.56 -5.47
N GLU A 54 1.35 -1.68 -5.02
CA GLU A 54 1.66 -2.35 -3.76
C GLU A 54 3.08 -2.90 -3.72
N ASN A 55 3.72 -3.14 -4.88
CA ASN A 55 5.09 -3.63 -4.96
C ASN A 55 6.11 -2.52 -4.68
N LEU A 56 5.83 -1.32 -5.16
CA LEU A 56 6.69 -0.15 -5.01
C LEU A 56 6.41 0.60 -3.70
N CYS A 57 5.19 0.49 -3.17
CA CYS A 57 4.80 1.17 -1.95
C CYS A 57 5.59 0.68 -0.73
N ILE A 58 6.37 1.57 -0.13
CA ILE A 58 7.14 1.32 1.11
C ILE A 58 6.34 1.55 2.40
N ALA A 59 5.02 1.76 2.32
CA ALA A 59 4.15 2.08 3.45
C ALA A 59 4.64 3.26 4.33
N CYS A 60 5.17 4.32 3.72
CA CYS A 60 5.57 5.54 4.43
C CYS A 60 4.41 6.34 5.04
N GLN A 61 3.16 6.03 4.66
CA GLN A 61 1.92 6.68 5.12
C GLN A 61 1.80 8.19 4.87
N ILE A 62 2.67 8.79 4.06
CA ILE A 62 2.62 10.23 3.74
C ILE A 62 1.34 10.56 2.97
N CYS A 63 1.00 9.76 1.96
CA CYS A 63 -0.22 9.94 1.17
C CYS A 63 -1.50 9.78 2.00
N VAL A 64 -1.49 8.88 2.99
CA VAL A 64 -2.60 8.69 3.95
C VAL A 64 -2.79 9.96 4.78
N LYS A 65 -1.72 10.44 5.43
CA LYS A 65 -1.78 11.62 6.32
C LYS A 65 -2.07 12.93 5.61
N LYS A 66 -1.64 13.06 4.35
CA LYS A 66 -1.86 14.28 3.55
C LYS A 66 -3.20 14.27 2.81
N CYS A 67 -3.91 13.14 2.73
CA CYS A 67 -5.20 13.10 2.07
C CYS A 67 -6.25 13.88 2.90
N PRO A 68 -6.82 14.98 2.40
CA PRO A 68 -7.78 15.78 3.18
C PRO A 68 -9.09 15.05 3.46
N LYS A 69 -9.37 13.96 2.74
CA LYS A 69 -10.59 13.14 2.86
C LYS A 69 -10.34 11.77 3.47
N ASN A 70 -9.10 11.48 3.90
CA ASN A 70 -8.69 10.16 4.42
C ASN A 70 -9.15 8.97 3.55
N ALA A 71 -9.14 9.14 2.22
CA ALA A 71 -9.65 8.14 1.29
C ALA A 71 -8.65 7.00 0.98
N ILE A 72 -7.46 7.02 1.59
CA ILE A 72 -6.38 6.06 1.32
C ILE A 72 -6.05 5.36 2.63
N ALA A 73 -6.03 4.03 2.61
CA ALA A 73 -5.55 3.19 3.71
C ALA A 73 -4.43 2.27 3.23
N ILE A 74 -3.40 2.10 4.05
CA ILE A 74 -2.29 1.18 3.78
C ILE A 74 -2.22 0.18 4.92
N VAL A 75 -2.34 -1.11 4.60
CA VAL A 75 -2.32 -2.21 5.57
C VAL A 75 -1.15 -3.13 5.26
N ASN A 76 -0.38 -3.47 6.29
CA ASN A 76 0.68 -4.47 6.20
C ASN A 76 0.10 -5.82 6.57
N LEU A 77 0.25 -6.82 5.69
CA LEU A 77 -0.20 -8.17 5.99
C LEU A 77 0.87 -8.88 6.83
N PRO A 78 0.45 -9.71 7.79
CA PRO A 78 1.36 -10.61 8.47
C PRO A 78 1.84 -11.66 7.46
N ASP A 79 3.16 -11.84 7.38
CA ASP A 79 3.75 -12.97 6.68
C ASP A 79 3.95 -14.14 7.64
N GLN A 80 4.08 -15.34 7.06
CA GLN A 80 4.45 -16.53 7.82
C GLN A 80 5.82 -16.35 8.50
N LEU A 81 5.92 -16.81 9.74
CA LEU A 81 7.15 -16.84 10.51
C LEU A 81 8.21 -17.64 9.75
N LYS A 82 9.42 -17.07 9.61
CA LYS A 82 10.56 -17.72 8.95
C LYS A 82 11.36 -18.62 9.90
N GLU A 83 11.10 -18.52 11.19
CA GLU A 83 11.74 -19.32 12.22
C GLU A 83 11.14 -20.73 12.24
N THR A 84 11.91 -21.69 12.74
CA THR A 84 11.41 -23.04 12.94
C THR A 84 10.29 -22.97 13.98
N PRO A 85 9.06 -23.37 13.63
CA PRO A 85 7.98 -23.37 14.60
C PRO A 85 8.29 -24.32 15.75
N ILE A 86 7.91 -23.91 16.96
CA ILE A 86 8.07 -24.70 18.18
C ILE A 86 7.24 -25.97 18.06
N HIS A 87 6.02 -25.87 17.51
CA HIS A 87 5.13 -27.01 17.36
C HIS A 87 4.19 -26.88 16.16
N ARG A 88 3.90 -28.00 15.50
CA ARG A 88 2.90 -28.11 14.44
C ARG A 88 2.01 -29.32 14.71
N TYR A 89 0.71 -29.08 14.89
CA TYR A 89 -0.28 -30.12 15.24
C TYR A 89 -0.55 -31.16 14.13
N GLY A 90 0.06 -31.02 12.96
CA GLY A 90 -0.08 -31.94 11.83
C GLY A 90 0.06 -31.26 10.47
N ARG A 91 -0.06 -32.04 9.38
CA ARG A 91 -0.05 -31.50 8.01
C ARG A 91 -1.27 -30.59 7.82
N ASN A 92 -1.03 -29.33 7.43
CA ASN A 92 -2.04 -28.27 7.27
C ASN A 92 -2.76 -27.83 8.56
N MET A 93 -2.20 -28.12 9.74
CA MET A 93 -2.74 -27.68 11.02
C MET A 93 -2.05 -26.42 11.55
N PHE A 94 -2.63 -25.84 12.61
CA PHE A 94 -2.06 -24.69 13.31
C PHE A 94 -0.60 -24.95 13.72
N THR A 95 0.20 -23.89 13.63
CA THR A 95 1.66 -23.92 13.82
C THR A 95 2.03 -22.76 14.75
N LEU A 96 2.71 -23.08 15.85
CA LEU A 96 3.18 -22.14 16.87
C LEU A 96 4.69 -21.93 16.74
#